data_AF-A0A078L8T2-F1
#
_entry.id   AF-A0A078L8T2-F1
#
_cell.length_a   1.000
_cell.length_b   1.000
_cell.length_c   1.000
_cell.angle_alpha   90.00
_cell.angle_beta   90.00
_cell.angle_gamma   90.00
#
_symmetry.space_group_name_H-M   'P 1'
#
loop_
_entity.id
_entity.type
_entity.pdbx_description
1 polymer ?
#
loop_
_entity_poly.entity_id
_entity_poly.type
_entity_poly.pdbx_seq_one_letter_code
_entity_poly.pdbx_strand_id
1 'polypeptide(L)'
;MDMSFKSAGISPKHIFESDSTFQIIQAVQRGICCAIMPLNNGLENLNSNFHMTPVVNSNIEAPVGLIMRKQAPVSSLALRCFTDVRDIYAAHNPQHS
;
A
#
# COMPACT_ATOMS: atom_id res chain seq x y z
N MET A 1 0.04 -7.29 -7.63
CA MET A 1 -1.26 -7.93 -7.29
C MET A 1 -1.66 -8.98 -8.32
N ASP A 2 -1.66 -8.68 -9.64
CA ASP A 2 -2.05 -9.67 -10.66
C ASP A 2 -1.31 -11.01 -10.59
N MET A 3 -0.01 -10.98 -10.29
CA MET A 3 0.78 -12.20 -10.15
C MET A 3 0.32 -13.06 -8.97
N SER A 4 -0.09 -12.45 -7.87
CA SER A 4 -0.61 -13.14 -6.67
C SER A 4 -1.99 -13.77 -6.92
N PHE A 5 -2.86 -13.12 -7.70
CA PHE A 5 -4.14 -13.72 -8.09
C PHE A 5 -3.95 -14.88 -9.06
N LYS A 6 -3.09 -14.70 -10.07
CA LYS A 6 -2.76 -15.75 -11.03
C LYS A 6 -2.16 -16.98 -10.34
N SER A 7 -1.24 -16.80 -9.38
CA SER A 7 -0.66 -17.93 -8.63
C SER A 7 -1.70 -18.67 -7.78
N ALA A 8 -2.77 -18.00 -7.36
CA ALA A 8 -3.89 -18.59 -6.62
C ALA A 8 -4.98 -19.17 -7.55
N GLY A 9 -4.81 -19.10 -8.87
CA GLY A 9 -5.82 -19.52 -9.85
C GLY A 9 -7.05 -18.61 -9.93
N ILE A 10 -6.95 -17.40 -9.39
CA ILE A 10 -8.03 -16.41 -9.36
C ILE A 10 -7.91 -15.48 -10.57
N SER A 11 -9.00 -15.33 -11.32
CA SER A 11 -9.12 -14.37 -12.42
C SER A 11 -10.11 -13.27 -12.04
N PRO A 12 -9.65 -12.15 -11.47
CA PRO A 12 -10.54 -11.06 -11.08
C PRO A 12 -11.17 -10.40 -12.32
N LYS A 13 -12.44 -10.02 -12.22
CA LYS A 13 -13.11 -9.19 -13.22
C LYS A 13 -12.86 -7.72 -12.90
N HIS A 14 -12.17 -7.02 -13.79
CA HIS A 14 -11.93 -5.58 -13.63
C HIS A 14 -13.20 -4.81 -13.98
N ILE A 15 -13.79 -4.13 -12.99
CA ILE A 15 -15.00 -3.30 -13.15
C ILE A 15 -14.63 -1.81 -13.28
N PHE A 16 -13.56 -1.39 -12.62
CA PHE A 16 -13.12 -0.01 -12.55
C PHE A 16 -11.60 0.03 -12.34
N GLU A 17 -10.91 0.93 -13.05
CA GLU A 17 -9.47 1.15 -12.96
C GLU A 17 -9.21 2.64 -12.77
N SER A 18 -8.34 2.97 -11.82
CA SER A 18 -7.93 4.35 -11.51
C SER A 18 -6.55 4.32 -10.84
N ASP A 19 -5.77 5.37 -11.06
CA ASP A 19 -4.50 5.62 -10.37
C ASP A 19 -4.69 6.31 -9.01
N SER A 20 -5.92 6.77 -8.71
CA SER A 20 -6.27 7.44 -7.47
C SER A 20 -6.97 6.50 -6.50
N THR A 21 -6.32 6.20 -5.39
CA THR A 21 -6.94 5.42 -4.31
C THR A 21 -8.25 6.05 -3.82
N PHE A 22 -8.34 7.38 -3.80
CA PHE A 22 -9.56 8.08 -3.40
C PHE A 22 -10.74 7.80 -4.35
N GLN A 23 -10.50 7.79 -5.66
CA GLN A 23 -11.54 7.46 -6.64
C GLN A 23 -12.00 6.00 -6.52
N ILE A 24 -11.07 5.07 -6.28
CA ILE A 24 -11.40 3.67 -6.00
C ILE A 24 -12.30 3.56 -4.76
N ILE A 25 -11.91 4.22 -3.67
CA ILE A 25 -12.69 4.24 -2.42
C ILE A 25 -14.09 4.81 -2.66
N GLN A 26 -14.23 5.90 -3.43
CA GLN A 26 -15.55 6.43 -3.79
C GLN A 26 -16.39 5.46 -4.64
N ALA A 27 -15.78 4.69 -5.53
CA ALA A 27 -16.49 3.68 -6.33
C ALA A 27 -17.04 2.57 -5.43
N VAL A 28 -16.27 2.13 -4.44
CA VAL A 28 -16.71 1.17 -3.41
C VAL A 28 -17.86 1.75 -2.59
N GLN A 29 -17.78 3.01 -2.14
CA GLN A 29 -18.85 3.67 -1.39
C GLN A 29 -20.18 3.74 -2.14
N ARG A 30 -20.11 3.92 -3.47
CA ARG A 30 -21.29 4.00 -4.35
C ARG A 30 -21.81 2.62 -4.76
N GLY A 31 -21.20 1.52 -4.26
CA GLY A 31 -21.61 0.16 -4.58
C GLY A 31 -21.26 -0.29 -6.01
N ILE A 32 -20.31 0.38 -6.68
CA ILE A 32 -19.91 0.06 -8.05
C ILE A 32 -19.05 -1.21 -8.07
N CYS A 33 -18.19 -1.39 -7.08
CA CYS A 33 -17.26 -2.53 -7.00
C CYS A 33 -16.80 -2.80 -5.56
N CYS A 34 -16.01 -3.87 -5.40
CA CYS A 34 -15.17 -4.12 -4.22
C CYS A 34 -13.69 -3.90 -4.58
N ALA A 35 -12.83 -3.65 -3.59
CA ALA A 35 -11.40 -3.44 -3.80
C ALA A 35 -10.56 -4.31 -2.85
N ILE A 36 -9.38 -4.72 -3.32
CA ILE A 36 -8.32 -5.31 -2.50
C ILE A 36 -7.28 -4.22 -2.26
N MET A 37 -7.02 -3.92 -0.98
CA MET A 37 -6.16 -2.83 -0.55
C MET A 37 -5.31 -3.26 0.65
N PRO A 38 -4.14 -2.63 0.87
CA PRO A 38 -3.40 -2.79 2.11
C PRO A 38 -4.25 -2.38 3.32
N LEU A 39 -4.05 -3.06 4.45
CA LEU A 39 -4.60 -2.66 5.75
C LEU A 39 -3.66 -1.68 6.46
N ASN A 40 -4.21 -0.96 7.43
CA ASN A 40 -3.55 0.03 8.28
C ASN A 40 -2.96 1.22 7.51
N ASN A 41 -3.62 1.64 6.43
CA ASN A 41 -3.18 2.80 5.64
C ASN A 41 -3.97 4.09 5.95
N GLY A 42 -4.86 4.04 6.95
CA GLY A 42 -5.66 5.18 7.40
C GLY A 42 -6.95 5.39 6.59
N LEU A 43 -7.15 4.63 5.51
CA LEU A 43 -8.34 4.72 4.68
C LEU A 43 -9.54 3.99 5.29
N GLU A 44 -9.30 3.11 6.26
CA GLU A 44 -10.33 2.39 7.02
C GLU A 44 -11.26 3.34 7.76
N ASN A 45 -10.75 4.50 8.13
CA ASN A 45 -11.46 5.51 8.89
C ASN A 45 -12.21 6.53 8.01
N LEU A 46 -12.10 6.45 6.68
CA LEU A 46 -12.75 7.40 5.76
C LEU A 46 -14.26 7.24 5.70
N ASN A 47 -14.80 6.07 6.07
CA ASN A 47 -16.23 5.83 6.08
C ASN A 47 -16.59 4.65 7.01
N SER A 48 -17.52 4.88 7.93
CA SER A 48 -18.02 3.85 8.85
C SER A 48 -18.84 2.75 8.17
N ASN A 49 -19.21 2.92 6.90
CA ASN A 49 -20.06 1.99 6.15
C ASN A 49 -19.25 0.92 5.39
N PHE A 50 -17.93 0.90 5.51
CA PHE A 50 -17.13 -0.17 4.94
C PHE A 50 -17.12 -1.40 5.83
N HIS A 51 -17.37 -2.55 5.22
CA HIS A 51 -17.05 -3.84 5.82
C HIS A 51 -15.71 -4.30 5.27
N MET A 52 -14.71 -4.37 6.15
CA MET A 52 -13.36 -4.83 5.79
C MET A 52 -13.10 -6.20 6.39
N THR A 53 -12.68 -7.12 5.53
CA THR A 53 -12.32 -8.48 5.92
C THR A 53 -10.85 -8.72 5.61
N PRO A 54 -10.00 -8.96 6.61
CA PRO A 54 -8.61 -9.32 6.38
C PRO A 54 -8.52 -10.59 5.53
N VAL A 55 -7.67 -10.57 4.50
CA VAL A 55 -7.37 -11.76 3.70
C VAL A 55 -6.29 -12.56 4.43
N VAL A 56 -6.68 -13.65 5.10
CA VAL A 56 -5.74 -14.55 5.78
C VAL A 56 -4.89 -15.33 4.78
N ASN A 57 -3.65 -15.64 5.15
CA ASN A 57 -2.65 -16.32 4.30
C ASN A 57 -2.33 -15.58 2.99
N SER A 58 -2.62 -14.28 2.90
CA SER A 58 -2.13 -13.47 1.78
C SER A 58 -0.64 -13.21 1.98
N ASN A 59 0.22 -13.82 1.15
CA ASN A 59 1.65 -13.50 1.11
C ASN A 59 1.90 -12.19 0.33
N ILE A 60 1.15 -11.14 0.67
CA ILE A 60 1.21 -9.82 0.05
C ILE A 60 1.83 -8.85 1.05
N GLU A 61 3.02 -9.17 1.53
CA GLU A 61 3.86 -8.16 2.17
C GLU A 61 4.66 -7.48 1.06
N ALA A 62 4.25 -6.27 0.69
CA ALA A 62 5.02 -5.45 -0.23
C ALA A 62 6.06 -4.69 0.61
N PRO A 63 7.36 -5.07 0.58
CA PRO A 63 8.37 -4.35 1.33
C PRO A 63 8.44 -2.89 0.84
N VAL A 64 8.41 -1.96 1.79
CA VAL A 64 8.60 -0.53 1.49
C VAL A 64 10.10 -0.25 1.41
N GLY A 65 10.53 0.43 0.36
CA GLY A 65 11.93 0.78 0.13
C GLY A 65 12.11 2.27 -0.09
N LEU A 66 13.25 2.79 0.36
CA LEU A 66 13.68 4.16 0.07
C LEU A 66 14.66 4.15 -1.11
N ILE A 67 14.46 5.01 -2.11
CA ILE A 67 15.30 5.10 -3.31
C ILE A 67 15.97 6.47 -3.42
N MET A 68 17.31 6.50 -3.36
CA MET A 68 18.12 7.69 -3.58
C MET A 68 19.06 7.47 -4.76
N ARG A 69 19.33 8.55 -5.51
CA ARG A 69 20.33 8.56 -6.57
C ARG A 69 21.74 8.27 -5.99
N LYS A 70 22.47 7.33 -6.60
CA LYS A 70 23.83 6.94 -6.16
C LYS A 70 24.94 7.93 -6.56
N GLN A 71 24.72 8.75 -7.60
CA GLN A 71 25.75 9.63 -8.18
C GLN A 71 25.62 11.08 -7.70
N ALA A 72 26.75 11.77 -7.53
CA ALA A 72 26.78 13.19 -7.17
C ALA A 72 26.23 14.09 -8.30
N PRO A 73 25.53 15.21 -7.98
CA PRO A 73 25.28 15.68 -6.62
C PRO A 73 24.14 14.92 -5.94
N VAL A 74 24.31 14.68 -4.64
CA VAL A 74 23.26 14.17 -3.75
C VAL A 74 22.72 15.34 -2.94
N SER A 75 21.40 15.48 -2.87
CA SER A 75 20.75 16.53 -2.10
C SER A 75 20.94 16.31 -0.60
N SER A 76 21.42 17.33 0.12
CA SER A 76 21.51 17.31 1.59
C SER A 76 20.13 17.11 2.24
N LEU A 77 19.08 17.64 1.62
CA LEU A 77 17.69 17.42 2.05
C LEU A 77 17.27 15.96 1.86
N ALA A 78 17.67 15.34 0.74
CA ALA A 78 17.40 13.92 0.51
C ALA A 78 18.13 13.02 1.52
N LEU A 79 19.40 13.32 1.83
CA LEU A 79 20.16 12.62 2.87
C LEU A 79 19.48 12.71 4.23
N ARG A 80 19.05 13.92 4.62
CA ARG A 80 18.35 14.10 5.89
C ARG A 80 17.04 13.33 5.93
N CYS A 81 16.23 13.42 4.88
CA CYS A 81 14.98 12.67 4.75
C CYS A 81 15.21 11.15 4.91
N PHE A 82 16.25 10.60 4.27
CA PHE A 82 16.55 9.17 4.38
C PHE A 82 16.94 8.73 5.78
N THR A 83 17.73 9.55 6.47
CA THR A 83 18.09 9.30 7.87
C THR A 83 16.84 9.33 8.75
N ASP A 84 16.03 10.38 8.65
CA ASP A 84 14.83 10.55 9.48
C ASP A 84 13.83 9.41 9.24
N VAL A 85 13.59 9.05 7.98
CA VAL A 85 12.65 7.96 7.64
C VAL A 85 13.16 6.61 8.13
N ARG A 86 14.46 6.31 8.01
CA ARG A 86 15.02 5.07 8.56
C ARG A 86 14.81 4.98 10.07
N ASP A 87 15.03 6.07 10.80
CA ASP A 87 14.88 6.11 12.26
C ASP A 87 13.40 5.93 12.65
N ILE A 88 12.47 6.55 11.91
CA ILE A 88 11.02 6.36 12.09
C ILE A 88 10.64 4.90 11.84
N TYR A 89 11.03 4.30 10.73
CA TYR A 89 10.65 2.91 10.42
C TYR A 89 11.28 1.90 11.38
N ALA A 90 12.52 2.13 11.84
CA ALA A 90 13.15 1.29 12.87
C ALA A 90 12.39 1.34 14.20
N ALA A 91 11.88 2.51 14.59
CA ALA A 91 11.08 2.67 15.81
C ALA A 91 9.70 1.98 15.71
N HIS A 92 9.11 1.92 14.51
CA HIS A 92 7.77 1.35 14.30
C HIS A 92 7.79 -0.15 13.92
N ASN A 93 8.93 -0.70 13.48
CA ASN A 93 9.09 -2.10 13.10
C ASN A 93 10.37 -2.72 13.69
N PRO A 94 10.39 -3.10 14.98
CA PRO A 94 11.58 -3.58 15.68
C PRO A 94 12.13 -4.95 15.23
N GLN A 95 11.54 -5.58 14.20
CA GLN A 95 11.89 -6.93 13.72
C GLN A 95 12.89 -6.92 12.53
N HIS A 96 13.48 -5.78 12.19
CA HIS A 96 14.45 -5.66 11.09
C HIS A 96 15.63 -4.73 11.48
N SER A 97 16.39 -5.15 12.50
CA SER A 97 17.72 -4.61 12.83
C SER A 97 18.78 -5.69 12.64
#